data_AF-A0A7W8NRP8-F1
#
_entry.id   AF-A0A7W8NRP8-F1
#
_cell.length_a   1.000
_cell.length_b   1.000
_cell.length_c   1.000
_cell.angle_alpha   90.00
_cell.angle_beta   90.00
_cell.angle_gamma   90.00
#
_symmetry.space_group_name_H-M   'P 1'
#
loop_
_entity.id
_entity.type
_entity.pdbx_description
1 polymer ?
#
loop_
_entity_poly.entity_id
_entity_poly.type
_entity_poly.pdbx_seq_one_letter_code
_entity_poly.pdbx_strand_id
1 'polypeptide(L)'
;MKRVLMTGVLGLLPLGLMACSAAPATPDGGRPPLPTGAEVRFPAAPANAYLNLLTDSGTSVYQIGVPVGNTSVPVDPAKWTATASQAVPVETLLPAGVVGTPTVSPAGTKVLLLHWLMWQDKNTNGTRDAGENLALLSHDRVAYASAAVTVDFTTAEPNMHQTWTLSSGWSRAEHYVFLPRDTATYQRTLSSSAVYRTTLHLPTPETSQ
;
A
#
# COMPACT_ATOMS: atom_id res chain seq x y z
N MET A 1 -0.30 -7.43 83.12
CA MET A 1 -0.84 -6.15 82.60
C MET A 1 0.11 -5.59 81.56
N LYS A 2 -0.43 -5.20 80.39
CA LYS A 2 0.07 -4.25 79.37
C LYS A 2 1.58 -4.12 79.05
N ARG A 3 1.87 -4.38 77.76
CA ARG A 3 2.62 -3.55 76.76
C ARG A 3 4.17 -3.52 76.90
N VAL A 4 5.04 -3.51 75.85
CA VAL A 4 4.93 -3.35 74.38
C VAL A 4 6.35 -3.39 73.73
N LEU A 5 6.43 -3.56 72.40
CA LEU A 5 7.48 -3.14 71.42
C LEU A 5 8.76 -4.04 71.31
N MET A 6 9.45 -4.27 70.17
CA MET A 6 9.33 -3.90 68.74
C MET A 6 10.48 -4.59 67.95
N THR A 7 10.29 -4.87 66.64
CA THR A 7 11.28 -4.87 65.51
C THR A 7 12.53 -5.78 65.56
N GLY A 8 13.01 -6.41 64.49
CA GLY A 8 12.71 -6.37 63.06
C GLY A 8 13.66 -7.31 62.29
N VAL A 9 13.27 -7.77 61.11
CA VAL A 9 14.05 -8.65 60.23
C VAL A 9 14.15 -8.01 58.84
N LEU A 10 15.36 -7.59 58.45
CA LEU A 10 15.81 -7.30 57.07
C LEU A 10 16.48 -8.60 56.57
N GLY A 11 16.37 -9.11 55.34
CA GLY A 11 16.02 -8.53 54.03
C GLY A 11 17.08 -8.99 53.02
N LEU A 12 16.84 -10.11 52.31
CA LEU A 12 17.69 -10.69 51.25
C LEU A 12 17.23 -10.23 49.86
N LEU A 13 18.15 -9.79 48.99
CA LEU A 13 17.91 -9.41 47.59
C LEU A 13 19.13 -9.77 46.71
N PRO A 14 18.98 -10.57 45.64
CA PRO A 14 19.99 -10.74 44.58
C PRO A 14 19.52 -10.18 43.22
N LEU A 15 20.43 -10.27 42.21
CA LEU A 15 20.31 -9.94 40.77
C LEU A 15 20.57 -8.45 40.44
N GLY A 16 21.37 -8.03 39.45
CA GLY A 16 21.86 -8.66 38.22
C GLY A 16 21.68 -7.61 37.12
N LEU A 17 22.76 -6.94 36.68
CA LEU A 17 22.68 -5.89 35.65
C LEU A 17 23.53 -6.28 34.45
N MET A 18 22.86 -6.80 33.41
CA MET A 18 23.35 -6.77 32.03
C MET A 18 23.01 -5.42 31.42
N ALA A 19 24.01 -4.72 30.88
CA ALA A 19 23.82 -3.50 30.11
C ALA A 19 23.61 -3.86 28.63
N CYS A 20 22.40 -3.65 28.11
CA CYS A 20 22.13 -3.64 26.67
C CYS A 20 22.38 -2.24 26.11
N SER A 21 23.27 -2.14 25.13
CA SER A 21 23.47 -0.99 24.27
C SER A 21 22.24 -0.78 23.38
N ALA A 22 21.45 0.27 23.63
CA ALA A 22 20.47 0.77 22.69
C ALA A 22 21.09 1.92 21.87
N ALA A 23 21.16 1.75 20.56
CA ALA A 23 21.51 2.83 19.63
C ALA A 23 20.40 3.91 19.63
N PRO A 24 20.74 5.19 19.48
CA PRO A 24 19.74 6.25 19.43
C PRO A 24 18.95 6.17 18.12
N ALA A 25 17.62 6.21 18.23
CA ALA A 25 16.70 6.31 17.10
C ALA A 25 16.93 7.63 16.34
N THR A 26 16.85 7.56 15.01
CA THR A 26 16.88 8.73 14.12
C THR A 26 15.73 9.69 14.42
N PRO A 27 15.92 11.03 14.33
CA PRO A 27 14.86 11.98 14.64
C PRO A 27 13.80 11.99 13.53
N ASP A 28 12.67 11.33 13.77
CA ASP A 28 11.47 11.50 12.96
C ASP A 28 10.84 12.86 13.30
N GLY A 29 10.85 13.79 12.34
CA GLY A 29 10.50 15.20 12.48
C GLY A 29 9.05 15.49 12.92
N GLY A 30 8.70 15.16 14.16
CA GLY A 30 7.53 15.65 14.88
C GLY A 30 6.17 15.19 14.37
N ARG A 31 6.10 14.31 13.37
CA ARG A 31 4.83 13.76 12.90
C ARG A 31 4.34 12.73 13.91
N PRO A 32 3.12 12.86 14.46
CA PRO A 32 2.53 11.78 15.25
C PRO A 32 2.56 10.50 14.43
N PRO A 33 3.06 9.38 14.98
CA PRO A 33 3.05 8.11 14.26
C PRO A 33 1.61 7.78 13.87
N LEU A 34 1.38 7.50 12.59
CA LEU A 34 0.08 7.02 12.15
C LEU A 34 -0.17 5.65 12.80
N PRO A 35 -1.41 5.29 13.17
CA PRO A 35 -1.72 4.03 13.85
C PRO A 35 -1.14 2.77 13.20
N THR A 36 -0.83 2.84 11.90
CA THR A 36 -0.26 1.77 11.07
C THR A 36 0.93 2.24 10.22
N GLY A 37 1.29 3.52 10.26
CA GLY A 37 2.25 4.13 9.32
C GLY A 37 1.73 4.36 7.89
N ALA A 38 0.54 3.86 7.54
CA ALA A 38 0.01 3.90 6.18
C ALA A 38 -0.79 5.18 5.88
N GLU A 39 -0.59 5.76 4.70
CA GLU A 39 -1.15 7.05 4.30
C GLU A 39 -1.43 7.08 2.80
N VAL A 40 -2.49 7.79 2.44
CA VAL A 40 -2.76 8.16 1.05
C VAL A 40 -2.73 9.68 0.93
N ARG A 41 -1.94 10.19 -0.02
CA ARG A 41 -1.79 11.62 -0.32
C ARG A 41 -2.50 11.98 -1.62
N PHE A 42 -2.99 13.20 -1.72
CA PHE A 42 -3.75 13.71 -2.86
C PHE A 42 -3.72 15.24 -2.91
N PRO A 43 -4.06 15.86 -4.05
CA PRO A 43 -4.40 17.28 -4.08
C PRO A 43 -5.54 17.61 -3.11
N ALA A 44 -5.70 18.87 -2.73
CA ALA A 44 -6.73 19.30 -1.77
C ALA A 44 -8.11 18.70 -2.11
N ALA A 45 -8.66 17.92 -1.19
CA ALA A 45 -9.91 17.21 -1.41
C ALA A 45 -11.10 18.18 -1.53
N PRO A 46 -12.03 17.96 -2.49
CA PRO A 46 -13.26 18.74 -2.58
C PRO A 46 -14.20 18.43 -1.40
N ALA A 47 -15.29 19.20 -1.28
CA ALA A 47 -16.38 18.86 -0.37
C ALA A 47 -17.01 17.51 -0.76
N ASN A 48 -17.45 16.75 0.25
CA ASN A 48 -18.05 15.41 0.11
C ASN A 48 -17.13 14.41 -0.62
N ALA A 49 -15.82 14.52 -0.42
CA ALA A 49 -14.86 13.59 -1.00
C ALA A 49 -14.79 12.28 -0.20
N TYR A 50 -14.61 11.18 -0.93
CA TYR A 50 -14.34 9.86 -0.38
C TYR A 50 -13.12 9.25 -1.06
N LEU A 51 -12.39 8.45 -0.30
CA LEU A 51 -11.30 7.63 -0.79
C LEU A 51 -11.69 6.16 -0.72
N ASN A 52 -11.61 5.45 -1.84
CA ASN A 52 -11.90 4.03 -1.95
C ASN A 52 -10.66 3.23 -2.35
N LEU A 53 -10.51 2.06 -1.75
CA LEU A 53 -9.62 1.01 -2.26
C LEU A 53 -10.47 0.02 -3.05
N LEU A 54 -10.08 -0.22 -4.29
CA LEU A 54 -10.89 -0.95 -5.26
C LEU A 54 -10.15 -2.19 -5.77
N THR A 55 -10.91 -3.24 -6.07
CA THR A 55 -10.47 -4.32 -6.98
C THR A 55 -10.37 -3.79 -8.41
N ASP A 56 -9.70 -4.52 -9.30
CA ASP A 56 -9.67 -4.18 -10.74
C ASP A 56 -11.06 -4.25 -11.40
N SER A 57 -12.01 -5.01 -10.84
CA SER A 57 -13.42 -4.98 -11.27
C SER A 57 -14.20 -3.76 -10.76
N GLY A 58 -13.55 -2.86 -10.02
CA GLY A 58 -14.15 -1.65 -9.47
C GLY A 58 -14.95 -1.85 -8.19
N THR A 59 -14.90 -3.03 -7.56
CA THR A 59 -15.57 -3.30 -6.28
C THR A 59 -14.82 -2.63 -5.14
N SER A 60 -15.54 -1.89 -4.28
CA SER A 60 -14.94 -1.24 -3.11
C SER A 60 -14.71 -2.25 -1.99
N VAL A 61 -13.47 -2.30 -1.48
CA VAL A 61 -13.08 -3.15 -0.34
C VAL A 61 -12.76 -2.32 0.91
N TYR A 62 -12.64 -1.00 0.74
CA TYR A 62 -12.44 -0.03 1.81
C TYR A 62 -12.90 1.34 1.33
N GLN A 63 -13.56 2.10 2.21
CA GLN A 63 -14.00 3.47 1.94
C GLN A 63 -13.84 4.32 3.20
N ILE A 64 -13.40 5.56 3.02
CA ILE A 64 -13.32 6.56 4.09
C ILE A 64 -13.69 7.94 3.54
N GLY A 65 -14.45 8.71 4.33
CA GLY A 65 -14.72 10.11 4.02
C GLY A 65 -13.48 10.97 4.25
N VAL A 66 -13.25 11.95 3.37
CA VAL A 66 -12.10 12.84 3.41
C VAL A 66 -12.58 14.27 3.69
N PRO A 67 -12.14 14.91 4.78
CA PRO A 67 -12.47 16.30 5.04
C PRO A 67 -11.99 17.23 3.93
N VAL A 68 -12.81 18.23 3.60
CA VAL A 68 -12.49 19.24 2.57
C VAL A 68 -11.15 19.93 2.87
N GLY A 69 -10.35 20.13 1.83
CA GLY A 69 -9.04 20.80 1.93
C GLY A 69 -7.90 19.91 2.44
N ASN A 70 -8.18 18.71 2.96
CA ASN A 70 -7.11 17.77 3.31
C ASN A 70 -6.32 17.35 2.07
N THR A 71 -5.02 17.13 2.23
CA THR A 71 -4.09 16.63 1.20
C THR A 71 -3.54 15.24 1.50
N SER A 72 -3.98 14.66 2.62
CA SER A 72 -3.66 13.30 3.01
C SER A 72 -4.69 12.73 3.98
N VAL A 73 -4.78 11.41 4.04
CA VAL A 73 -5.53 10.69 5.06
C VAL A 73 -4.76 9.46 5.52
N PRO A 74 -4.70 9.17 6.82
CA PRO A 74 -4.22 7.89 7.29
C PRO A 74 -5.20 6.78 6.90
N VAL A 75 -4.65 5.60 6.61
CA VAL A 75 -5.45 4.41 6.28
C VAL A 75 -5.04 3.24 7.16
N ASP A 76 -5.97 2.32 7.41
CA ASP A 76 -5.75 1.17 8.27
C ASP A 76 -5.77 -0.13 7.45
N PRO A 77 -4.59 -0.72 7.13
CA PRO A 77 -4.54 -1.95 6.37
C PRO A 77 -5.29 -3.12 6.96
N ALA A 78 -5.51 -3.15 8.28
CA ALA A 78 -6.27 -4.23 8.92
C ALA A 78 -7.68 -4.37 8.31
N LYS A 79 -8.27 -3.27 7.85
CA LYS A 79 -9.65 -3.21 7.34
C LYS A 79 -9.88 -3.89 5.99
N TRP A 80 -8.84 -4.19 5.22
CA TRP A 80 -8.96 -4.91 3.94
C TRP A 80 -8.20 -6.23 3.90
N THR A 81 -7.60 -6.66 5.02
CA THR A 81 -6.84 -7.92 5.06
C THR A 81 -7.66 -9.15 4.69
N ALA A 82 -8.94 -9.19 5.07
CA ALA A 82 -9.86 -10.29 4.76
C ALA A 82 -10.09 -10.47 3.24
N THR A 83 -9.89 -9.41 2.45
CA THR A 83 -9.98 -9.43 0.98
C THR A 83 -8.90 -10.31 0.34
N ALA A 84 -7.84 -10.71 1.07
CA ALA A 84 -6.84 -11.67 0.58
C ALA A 84 -7.47 -13.00 0.10
N SER A 85 -8.65 -13.37 0.62
CA SER A 85 -9.44 -14.52 0.14
C SER A 85 -9.87 -14.44 -1.33
N GLN A 86 -9.88 -13.23 -1.91
CA GLN A 86 -10.20 -12.97 -3.33
C GLN A 86 -8.97 -13.09 -4.25
N ALA A 87 -7.78 -13.37 -3.70
CA ALA A 87 -6.57 -13.50 -4.50
C ALA A 87 -6.67 -14.69 -5.47
N VAL A 88 -6.21 -14.46 -6.70
CA VAL A 88 -6.24 -15.41 -7.82
C VAL A 88 -4.83 -15.75 -8.27
N PRO A 89 -4.60 -16.89 -8.94
CA PRO A 89 -3.27 -17.19 -9.48
C PRO A 89 -2.75 -16.03 -10.35
N VAL A 90 -1.51 -15.60 -10.13
CA VAL A 90 -0.95 -14.40 -10.77
C VAL A 90 -0.94 -14.48 -12.31
N GLU A 91 -0.90 -15.69 -12.86
CA GLU A 91 -1.03 -15.96 -14.29
C GLU A 91 -2.34 -15.43 -14.87
N THR A 92 -3.41 -15.40 -14.06
CA THR A 92 -4.73 -14.88 -14.48
C THR A 92 -4.81 -13.36 -14.48
N LEU A 93 -3.82 -12.69 -13.88
CA LEU A 93 -3.71 -11.23 -13.82
C LEU A 93 -2.86 -10.66 -14.96
N LEU A 94 -2.22 -11.52 -15.76
CA LEU A 94 -1.46 -11.07 -16.92
C LEU A 94 -2.40 -10.37 -17.91
N PRO A 95 -2.03 -9.19 -18.42
CA PRO A 95 -2.89 -8.43 -19.32
C PRO A 95 -3.10 -9.17 -20.64
N ALA A 96 -4.18 -8.84 -21.34
CA ALA A 96 -4.31 -9.24 -22.74
C ALA A 96 -3.13 -8.64 -23.55
N GLY A 97 -2.64 -9.39 -24.54
CA GLY A 97 -1.54 -8.92 -25.40
C GLY A 97 -0.13 -9.23 -24.91
N VAL A 98 0.03 -10.09 -23.90
CA VAL A 98 1.32 -10.71 -23.60
C VAL A 98 1.81 -11.50 -24.82
N VAL A 99 3.06 -11.26 -25.21
CA VAL A 99 3.75 -11.99 -26.27
C VAL A 99 4.82 -12.91 -25.68
N GLY A 100 5.10 -14.00 -26.38
CA GLY A 100 6.03 -15.02 -25.91
C GLY A 100 5.47 -15.82 -24.73
N THR A 101 6.37 -16.41 -23.94
CA THR A 101 6.01 -17.17 -22.73
C THR A 101 6.36 -16.35 -21.50
N PRO A 102 5.38 -15.92 -20.69
CA PRO A 102 5.66 -15.22 -19.43
C PRO A 102 6.35 -16.18 -18.45
N THR A 103 7.27 -15.63 -17.65
CA THR A 103 7.90 -16.37 -16.56
C THR A 103 7.23 -16.00 -15.25
N VAL A 104 6.80 -17.01 -14.49
CA VAL A 104 6.22 -16.84 -13.15
C VAL A 104 6.95 -17.76 -12.19
N SER A 105 7.46 -17.20 -11.09
CA SER A 105 8.19 -17.97 -10.08
C SER A 105 7.88 -17.49 -8.65
N PRO A 106 7.30 -18.34 -7.78
CA PRO A 106 6.73 -19.65 -8.08
C PRO A 106 5.38 -19.53 -8.80
N ALA A 107 5.13 -20.45 -9.74
CA ALA A 107 3.85 -20.54 -10.45
C ALA A 107 2.68 -20.85 -9.49
N GLY A 108 1.49 -20.38 -9.83
CA GLY A 108 0.26 -20.56 -9.06
C GLY A 108 0.17 -19.69 -7.81
N THR A 109 1.14 -18.80 -7.56
CA THR A 109 1.07 -17.87 -6.43
C THR A 109 -0.18 -17.02 -6.55
N LYS A 110 -0.99 -16.97 -5.48
CA LYS A 110 -2.21 -16.16 -5.47
C LYS A 110 -1.86 -14.71 -5.18
N VAL A 111 -2.30 -13.82 -6.06
CA VAL A 111 -2.09 -12.38 -5.98
C VAL A 111 -3.43 -11.66 -6.03
N LEU A 112 -3.51 -10.54 -5.31
CA LEU A 112 -4.58 -9.57 -5.43
C LEU A 112 -3.96 -8.18 -5.57
N LEU A 113 -4.35 -7.46 -6.62
CA LEU A 113 -3.95 -6.07 -6.84
C LEU A 113 -5.17 -5.18 -6.62
N LEU A 114 -4.98 -4.15 -5.80
CA LEU A 114 -5.97 -3.14 -5.50
C LEU A 114 -5.42 -1.76 -5.86
N HIS A 115 -6.31 -0.81 -6.12
CA HIS A 115 -5.92 0.57 -6.43
C HIS A 115 -6.79 1.58 -5.67
N TRP A 116 -6.17 2.71 -5.34
CA TRP A 116 -6.86 3.83 -4.72
C TRP A 116 -7.58 4.68 -5.76
N LEU A 117 -8.77 5.14 -5.40
CA LEU A 117 -9.55 6.08 -6.19
C LEU A 117 -10.20 7.09 -5.25
N MET A 118 -10.20 8.36 -5.66
CA MET A 118 -10.98 9.40 -4.99
C MET A 118 -12.19 9.78 -5.84
N TRP A 119 -13.32 10.02 -5.18
CA TRP A 119 -14.55 10.46 -5.82
C TRP A 119 -15.26 11.51 -4.97
N GLN A 120 -16.16 12.25 -5.58
CA GLN A 120 -16.98 13.27 -4.93
C GLN A 120 -18.44 12.85 -4.94
N ASP A 121 -19.01 12.69 -3.75
CA ASP A 121 -20.42 12.40 -3.54
C ASP A 121 -21.27 13.66 -3.81
N LYS A 122 -21.81 13.76 -5.02
CA LYS A 122 -22.53 14.95 -5.50
C LYS A 122 -23.98 14.97 -5.00
N ASN A 123 -24.54 13.80 -4.69
CA ASN A 123 -25.94 13.64 -4.28
C ASN A 123 -26.09 13.29 -2.78
N THR A 124 -24.98 13.17 -2.05
CA THR A 124 -24.90 12.89 -0.60
C THR A 124 -25.51 11.52 -0.22
N ASN A 125 -25.40 10.53 -1.09
CA ASN A 125 -25.93 9.18 -0.85
C ASN A 125 -24.90 8.20 -0.25
N GLY A 126 -23.63 8.62 -0.07
CA GLY A 126 -22.54 7.82 0.45
C GLY A 126 -22.08 6.67 -0.47
N THR A 127 -22.58 6.62 -1.70
CA THR A 127 -22.33 5.57 -2.69
C THR A 127 -21.70 6.18 -3.94
N ARG A 128 -20.64 5.54 -4.45
CA ARG A 128 -19.97 6.03 -5.65
C ARG A 128 -20.82 5.76 -6.90
N ASP A 129 -21.33 6.83 -7.50
CA ASP A 129 -22.11 6.79 -8.73
C ASP A 129 -21.28 7.11 -9.99
N ALA A 130 -21.88 6.87 -11.15
CA ALA A 130 -21.26 7.20 -12.43
C ALA A 130 -21.02 8.72 -12.55
N GLY A 131 -19.80 9.12 -12.94
CA GLY A 131 -19.43 10.52 -13.11
C GLY A 131 -18.99 11.25 -11.83
N GLU A 132 -18.80 10.53 -10.74
CA GLU A 132 -18.32 11.08 -9.46
C GLU A 132 -16.83 10.88 -9.22
N ASN A 133 -16.18 10.01 -9.99
CA ASN A 133 -14.74 9.79 -9.91
C ASN A 133 -13.98 11.09 -10.18
N LEU A 134 -13.03 11.43 -9.31
CA LEU A 134 -12.07 12.48 -9.60
C LEU A 134 -11.03 11.92 -10.57
N ALA A 135 -10.59 12.75 -11.51
CA ALA A 135 -9.49 12.42 -12.41
C ALA A 135 -8.15 12.52 -11.66
N LEU A 136 -7.97 11.66 -10.68
CA LEU A 136 -6.72 11.46 -9.95
C LEU A 136 -6.21 10.06 -10.24
N LEU A 137 -4.91 9.96 -10.50
CA LEU A 137 -4.22 8.73 -10.83
C LEU A 137 -3.28 8.37 -9.69
N SER A 138 -3.18 7.08 -9.41
CA SER A 138 -2.01 6.54 -8.72
C SER A 138 -1.45 5.41 -9.55
N HIS A 139 -0.12 5.38 -9.64
CA HIS A 139 0.59 4.33 -10.34
C HIS A 139 0.81 3.12 -9.43
N ASP A 140 0.83 3.34 -8.12
CA ASP A 140 1.06 2.29 -7.13
C ASP A 140 -0.19 1.43 -6.93
N ARG A 141 0.05 0.18 -6.52
CA ARG A 141 -1.00 -0.75 -6.10
C ARG A 141 -0.88 -1.06 -4.62
N VAL A 142 -1.99 -1.41 -3.99
CA VAL A 142 -1.95 -2.20 -2.75
C VAL A 142 -2.01 -3.65 -3.20
N ALA A 143 -0.98 -4.43 -2.86
CA ALA A 143 -0.83 -5.78 -3.33
C ALA A 143 -0.90 -6.76 -2.16
N TYR A 144 -1.47 -7.93 -2.41
CA TYR A 144 -1.30 -9.11 -1.59
C TYR A 144 -0.70 -10.23 -2.44
N ALA A 145 0.25 -10.98 -1.91
CA ALA A 145 0.71 -12.23 -2.49
C ALA A 145 0.76 -13.34 -1.43
N SER A 146 0.30 -14.55 -1.77
CA SER A 146 0.32 -15.69 -0.84
C SER A 146 1.73 -16.23 -0.54
N ALA A 147 2.68 -15.93 -1.43
CA ALA A 147 4.10 -16.16 -1.31
C ALA A 147 4.84 -15.04 -2.05
N ALA A 148 6.14 -14.87 -1.82
CA ALA A 148 6.92 -13.97 -2.65
C ALA A 148 6.94 -14.49 -4.10
N VAL A 149 6.73 -13.61 -5.09
CA VAL A 149 6.63 -13.99 -6.50
C VAL A 149 7.29 -12.96 -7.41
N THR A 150 7.98 -13.47 -8.43
CA THR A 150 8.47 -12.69 -9.56
C THR A 150 7.71 -13.10 -10.82
N VAL A 151 7.28 -12.10 -11.58
CA VAL A 151 6.59 -12.25 -12.86
C VAL A 151 7.35 -11.43 -13.89
N ASP A 152 7.62 -12.01 -15.04
CA ASP A 152 8.32 -11.35 -16.14
C ASP A 152 7.62 -11.65 -17.47
N PHE A 153 7.27 -10.61 -18.22
CA PHE A 153 6.53 -10.74 -19.48
C PHE A 153 6.66 -9.50 -20.36
N THR A 154 6.35 -9.64 -21.64
CA THR A 154 6.33 -8.53 -22.61
C THR A 154 4.95 -8.37 -23.22
N THR A 155 4.50 -7.13 -23.43
CA THR A 155 3.30 -6.80 -24.22
C THR A 155 3.68 -6.21 -25.57
N ALA A 156 2.87 -6.44 -26.59
CA ALA A 156 3.09 -5.88 -27.93
C ALA A 156 2.70 -4.40 -28.05
N GLU A 157 1.60 -4.00 -27.40
CA GLU A 157 1.05 -2.64 -27.49
C GLU A 157 0.64 -2.13 -26.09
N PRO A 158 1.33 -1.12 -25.53
CA PRO A 158 2.64 -0.65 -25.98
C PRO A 158 3.69 -1.76 -25.91
N ASN A 159 4.73 -1.68 -26.76
CA ASN A 159 5.88 -2.56 -26.69
C ASN A 159 6.59 -2.34 -25.35
N MET A 160 6.39 -3.26 -24.41
CA MET A 160 6.77 -3.05 -23.02
C MET A 160 7.15 -4.37 -22.35
N HIS A 161 8.34 -4.40 -21.78
CA HIS A 161 8.80 -5.44 -20.89
C HIS A 161 8.40 -5.09 -19.45
N GLN A 162 7.78 -6.02 -18.75
CA GLN A 162 7.21 -5.83 -17.42
C GLN A 162 7.78 -6.85 -16.44
N THR A 163 8.29 -6.36 -15.31
CA THR A 163 8.76 -7.20 -14.21
C THR A 163 7.99 -6.86 -12.94
N TRP A 164 7.30 -7.84 -12.34
CA TRP A 164 6.66 -7.67 -11.04
C TRP A 164 7.47 -8.43 -9.99
N THR A 165 7.74 -7.80 -8.86
CA THR A 165 8.41 -8.42 -7.71
C THR A 165 7.58 -8.14 -6.46
N LEU A 166 6.77 -9.12 -6.05
CA LEU A 166 5.85 -8.97 -4.94
C LEU A 166 6.35 -9.76 -3.73
N SER A 167 6.36 -9.10 -2.57
CA SER A 167 6.63 -9.76 -1.28
C SER A 167 5.42 -10.57 -0.83
N SER A 168 5.66 -11.64 -0.07
CA SER A 168 4.59 -12.37 0.60
C SER A 168 3.83 -11.46 1.58
N GLY A 169 2.51 -11.65 1.66
CA GLY A 169 1.62 -10.82 2.49
C GLY A 169 1.18 -9.55 1.77
N TRP A 170 0.66 -8.60 2.56
CA TRP A 170 0.27 -7.29 2.06
C TRP A 170 1.50 -6.40 1.86
N SER A 171 1.45 -5.56 0.83
CA SER A 171 2.44 -4.52 0.56
C SER A 171 1.82 -3.36 -0.23
N ARG A 172 2.53 -2.23 -0.29
CA ARG A 172 2.39 -1.31 -1.43
C ARG A 172 3.31 -1.81 -2.53
N ALA A 173 2.80 -1.94 -3.74
CA ALA A 173 3.61 -2.21 -4.93
C ALA A 173 3.81 -0.90 -5.71
N GLU A 174 5.04 -0.41 -5.69
CA GLU A 174 5.49 0.78 -6.40
C GLU A 174 5.63 0.51 -7.88
N HIS A 175 5.26 1.51 -8.68
CA HIS A 175 5.28 1.41 -10.12
C HIS A 175 6.26 2.39 -10.75
N TYR A 176 7.11 1.88 -11.65
CA TYR A 176 8.01 2.70 -12.45
C TYR A 176 7.91 2.32 -13.92
N VAL A 177 7.88 3.32 -14.80
CA VAL A 177 7.93 3.16 -16.26
C VAL A 177 8.98 4.08 -16.83
N PHE A 178 9.79 3.59 -17.74
CA PHE A 178 10.75 4.38 -18.50
C PHE A 178 11.03 3.75 -19.87
N LEU A 179 11.49 4.57 -20.82
CA LEU A 179 12.04 4.08 -22.09
C LEU A 179 13.57 4.20 -22.01
N PRO A 180 14.32 3.08 -22.00
CA PRO A 180 15.77 3.15 -22.11
C PRO A 180 16.20 3.84 -23.39
N ARG A 181 17.31 4.59 -23.34
CA ARG A 181 17.87 5.25 -24.52
C ARG A 181 18.17 4.22 -25.62
N ASP A 182 17.90 4.59 -26.86
CA ASP A 182 18.16 3.78 -28.05
C ASP A 182 17.38 2.44 -28.08
N THR A 183 16.25 2.37 -27.38
CA THR A 183 15.33 1.22 -27.42
C THR A 183 13.92 1.66 -27.84
N ALA A 184 13.13 0.71 -28.34
CA ALA A 184 11.71 0.89 -28.65
C ALA A 184 10.78 0.15 -27.65
N THR A 185 11.37 -0.45 -26.61
CA THR A 185 10.65 -1.26 -25.62
C THR A 185 10.69 -0.55 -24.28
N TYR A 186 9.52 -0.11 -23.81
CA TYR A 186 9.38 0.43 -22.46
C TYR A 186 9.74 -0.63 -21.42
N GLN A 187 10.30 -0.19 -20.31
CA GLN A 187 10.51 -0.99 -19.12
C GLN A 187 9.49 -0.56 -18.08
N ARG A 188 8.79 -1.53 -17.50
CA ARG A 188 7.85 -1.30 -16.41
C ARG A 188 8.15 -2.24 -15.25
N THR A 189 8.16 -1.69 -14.04
CA THR A 189 8.30 -2.49 -12.83
C THR A 189 7.12 -2.27 -11.89
N LEU A 190 6.73 -3.33 -11.18
CA LEU A 190 5.77 -3.29 -10.08
C LEU A 190 6.39 -4.03 -8.88
N SER A 191 6.88 -3.29 -7.89
CA SER A 191 7.75 -3.83 -6.85
C SER A 191 7.24 -3.52 -5.44
N SER A 192 7.17 -4.52 -4.57
CA SER A 192 6.77 -4.32 -3.17
C SER A 192 7.73 -3.40 -2.43
N SER A 193 7.15 -2.47 -1.68
CA SER A 193 7.84 -1.48 -0.86
C SER A 193 7.38 -1.59 0.60
N ALA A 194 8.31 -1.36 1.52
CA ALA A 194 8.03 -1.35 2.96
C ALA A 194 7.24 -0.10 3.39
N VAL A 195 7.26 0.96 2.57
CA VAL A 195 6.59 2.23 2.88
C VAL A 195 5.17 2.22 2.31
N TYR A 196 4.18 2.14 3.19
CA TYR A 196 2.75 2.19 2.85
C TYR A 196 2.25 3.62 2.61
N ARG A 197 2.93 4.37 1.74
CA ARG A 197 2.50 5.71 1.34
C ARG A 197 2.17 5.75 -0.13
N THR A 198 0.90 5.90 -0.47
CA THR A 198 0.47 6.08 -1.86
C THR A 198 0.20 7.55 -2.14
N THR A 199 0.53 8.02 -3.34
CA THR A 199 0.16 9.36 -3.79
C THR A 199 -0.77 9.26 -5.00
N LEU A 200 -1.89 9.96 -4.92
CA LEU A 200 -2.78 10.26 -6.03
C LEU A 200 -2.41 11.64 -6.55
N HIS A 201 -2.37 11.81 -7.86
CA HIS A 201 -2.06 13.09 -8.48
C HIS A 201 -2.96 13.32 -9.70
N LEU A 202 -3.06 14.58 -10.13
CA LEU A 202 -3.66 14.88 -11.42
C LEU A 202 -2.87 14.17 -12.52
N PRO A 203 -3.49 13.79 -13.64
CA PRO A 203 -2.78 13.40 -14.84
C PRO A 203 -1.72 14.46 -15.12
N THR A 204 -0.46 14.08 -15.00
CA THR A 204 0.60 14.90 -15.57
C THR A 204 0.37 14.84 -17.07
N PRO A 205 0.44 15.97 -17.80
CA PRO A 205 0.63 15.88 -19.24
C PRO A 205 1.81 14.93 -19.48
N GLU A 206 1.78 14.13 -20.55
CA GLU A 206 2.91 13.30 -20.93
C GLU A 206 4.11 14.19 -21.27
N THR A 207 4.77 14.76 -20.27
CA THR A 207 6.01 15.51 -20.43
C THR A 207 7.13 14.54 -20.17
N SER A 208 7.42 13.72 -21.17
CA SER A 208 8.74 13.14 -21.46
C SER A 208 8.67 12.52 -22.85
N GLN A 209 9.13 13.28 -23.86
CA GLN A 209 9.85 12.65 -24.97
C GLN A 209 11.29 12.44 -24.53
#